data_AF-A0A7V5VFA9-F1
#
_entry.id   AF-A0A7V5VFA9-F1
#
_cell.length_a   1.000
_cell.length_b   1.000
_cell.length_c   1.000
_cell.angle_alpha   90.00
_cell.angle_beta   90.00
_cell.angle_gamma   90.00
#
_symmetry.space_group_name_H-M   'P 1'
#
loop_
_entity.id
_entity.type
_entity.pdbx_description
1 polymer ?
#
loop_
_entity_poly.entity_id
_entity_poly.type
_entity_poly.pdbx_seq_one_letter_code
_entity_poly.pdbx_strand_id
1 'polypeptide(L)'
;MRLKFLPWNQDHWKSANGHILKYDKLEHFIRDFILLLAGALLFGLNGTVLGGWFMFIVLWEVKDGLRPYDGKNIEGFSWKDMLAGLMGGFAAIIIFAMVAVEK
;
A
#
# COMPACT_ATOMS: atom_id res chain seq x y z
N MET A 1 -5.42 -22.22 -4.31
CA MET A 1 -5.71 -20.92 -4.96
C MET A 1 -4.44 -20.44 -5.65
N ARG A 2 -4.54 -19.84 -6.84
CA ARG A 2 -3.37 -19.29 -7.57
C ARG A 2 -3.37 -17.78 -7.40
N LEU A 3 -2.21 -17.21 -7.07
CA LEU A 3 -2.02 -15.76 -6.99
C LEU A 3 -2.21 -15.13 -8.37
N LYS A 4 -3.10 -14.14 -8.46
CA LYS A 4 -3.40 -13.39 -9.67
C LYS A 4 -2.69 -12.04 -9.61
N PHE A 5 -2.04 -11.67 -10.70
CA PHE A 5 -1.40 -10.37 -10.86
C PHE A 5 -2.16 -9.56 -11.89
N LEU A 6 -2.42 -8.29 -11.59
CA LEU A 6 -2.98 -7.38 -12.56
C LEU A 6 -1.91 -6.96 -13.57
N PRO A 7 -2.17 -7.09 -14.88
CA PRO A 7 -1.29 -6.52 -15.90
C PRO A 7 -1.17 -5.01 -15.69
N TRP A 8 0.04 -4.45 -15.85
CA TRP A 8 0.31 -3.04 -15.57
C TRP A 8 -0.66 -2.05 -16.25
N ASN A 9 -1.06 -2.33 -17.50
CA ASN A 9 -2.02 -1.50 -18.25
C ASN A 9 -3.47 -1.64 -17.75
N GLN A 10 -3.79 -2.75 -17.09
CA GLN A 10 -5.10 -3.06 -16.51
C GLN A 10 -5.12 -2.89 -14.99
N ASP A 11 -4.02 -2.43 -14.42
CA ASP A 11 -3.85 -2.17 -13.00
C ASP A 11 -4.56 -0.87 -12.62
N HIS A 12 -5.88 -0.98 -12.57
CA HIS A 12 -6.84 0.01 -12.10
C HIS A 12 -7.94 -0.74 -11.37
N TRP A 13 -8.24 -0.33 -10.13
CA TRP A 13 -9.27 -1.02 -9.36
C TRP A 13 -10.64 -0.58 -9.83
N LYS A 14 -11.48 -1.56 -10.15
CA LYS A 14 -12.88 -1.33 -10.54
C LYS A 14 -13.76 -1.63 -9.35
N SER A 15 -14.64 -0.69 -9.01
CA SER A 15 -15.73 -0.95 -8.08
C SER A 15 -16.64 -2.06 -8.60
N ALA A 16 -17.51 -2.57 -7.75
CA ALA A 16 -18.48 -3.60 -8.08
C ALA A 16 -19.40 -3.25 -9.28
N ASN A 17 -19.45 -1.97 -9.66
CA ASN A 17 -20.22 -1.43 -10.78
C ASN A 17 -19.34 -1.16 -12.03
N GLY A 18 -18.09 -1.61 -12.04
CA GLY A 18 -17.15 -1.43 -13.15
C GLY A 18 -16.49 -0.04 -13.21
N HIS A 19 -16.77 0.86 -12.27
CA HIS A 19 -16.17 2.20 -12.25
C HIS A 19 -14.76 2.15 -11.67
N ILE A 20 -13.81 2.83 -12.31
CA ILE A 20 -12.47 2.99 -11.76
C ILE A 20 -12.57 3.82 -10.47
N LEU A 21 -12.05 3.28 -9.36
CA LEU A 21 -11.91 4.01 -8.11
C LEU A 21 -10.81 5.06 -8.28
N LYS A 22 -11.21 6.32 -8.47
CA LYS A 22 -10.29 7.43 -8.80
C LYS A 22 -9.20 7.66 -7.75
N TYR A 23 -9.45 7.33 -6.50
CA TYR A 23 -8.55 7.65 -5.38
C TYR A 23 -7.91 6.42 -4.75
N ASP A 24 -8.04 5.26 -5.38
CA ASP A 24 -7.49 3.99 -4.90
C ASP A 24 -5.98 4.09 -4.59
N LYS A 25 -5.18 4.56 -5.56
CA LYS A 25 -3.73 4.71 -5.37
C LYS A 25 -3.40 5.76 -4.30
N LEU A 26 -4.23 6.80 -4.19
CA LEU A 26 -4.05 7.83 -3.18
C LEU A 26 -4.38 7.30 -1.77
N GLU A 27 -5.39 6.43 -1.64
CA GLU A 27 -5.73 5.76 -0.39
C GLU A 27 -4.57 4.89 0.09
N HIS A 28 -3.99 4.07 -0.79
CA HIS A 28 -2.80 3.26 -0.47
C HIS A 28 -1.61 4.12 -0.02
N PHE A 29 -1.33 5.20 -0.76
CA PHE A 29 -0.30 6.16 -0.38
C PHE A 29 -0.54 6.74 1.02
N ILE A 30 -1.74 7.26 1.29
CA ILE A 30 -2.08 7.92 2.56
C ILE A 30 -2.05 6.91 3.71
N ARG A 31 -2.61 5.72 3.52
CA ARG A 31 -2.61 4.63 4.51
C ARG A 31 -1.18 4.32 4.95
N ASP A 32 -0.31 4.02 3.99
CA ASP A 32 1.04 3.56 4.30
C ASP A 32 1.95 4.70 4.79
N PHE A 33 1.69 5.94 4.37
CA PHE A 33 2.27 7.14 4.97
C PHE A 33 1.92 7.24 6.46
N ILE A 34 0.63 7.18 6.80
CA ILE A 34 0.16 7.31 8.19
C ILE A 34 0.69 6.16 9.04
N LEU A 35 0.60 4.92 8.56
CA LEU A 35 1.03 3.73 9.30
C LEU A 35 2.52 3.79 9.63
N LEU A 36 3.37 4.11 8.65
CA LEU A 36 4.81 4.18 8.90
C LEU A 36 5.18 5.38 9.77
N LEU A 37 4.59 6.56 9.53
CA LEU A 37 4.87 7.75 10.33
C LEU A 37 4.46 7.54 11.80
N ALA A 38 3.27 7.00 12.05
CA ALA A 38 2.81 6.69 13.39
C ALA A 38 3.71 5.64 14.07
N GLY A 39 4.09 4.58 13.35
CA GLY A 39 5.02 3.56 13.86
C GLY A 39 6.38 4.15 14.24
N ALA A 40 6.94 5.01 13.38
CA ALA A 40 8.21 5.68 13.63
C ALA A 40 8.13 6.64 14.82
N LEU A 41 7.02 7.39 14.98
CA LEU A 41 6.82 8.29 16.12
C LEU A 41 6.68 7.55 17.45
N LEU A 42 6.03 6.38 17.47
CA LEU A 42 5.77 5.61 18.69
C LEU A 42 6.95 4.72 19.10
N PHE A 43 7.67 4.15 18.14
CA PHE A 43 8.66 3.09 18.39
C PHE A 43 10.07 3.43 17.84
N GLY A 44 10.23 4.62 17.27
CA GLY A 44 11.45 5.02 16.56
C GLY A 44 11.54 4.40 15.17
N LEU A 45 12.29 5.05 14.28
CA LEU A 45 12.58 4.51 12.95
C LEU A 45 13.69 3.46 13.04
N ASN A 46 13.31 2.18 13.01
CA ASN A 46 14.24 1.05 13.09
C ASN A 46 13.83 -0.07 12.10
N GLY A 47 14.69 -1.10 11.98
CA GLY A 47 14.47 -2.20 11.06
C GLY A 47 13.18 -2.99 11.30
N THR A 48 12.70 -3.08 12.55
CA THR A 48 11.44 -3.76 12.88
C THR A 48 10.23 -2.99 12.37
N VAL A 49 10.21 -1.66 12.56
CA VAL A 49 9.13 -0.80 12.05
C VAL A 49 9.10 -0.79 10.53
N LEU A 50 10.27 -0.63 9.88
CA LEU A 50 10.39 -0.67 8.43
C LEU A 50 10.00 -2.03 7.84
N GLY A 51 10.50 -3.11 8.45
CA GLY A 51 10.19 -4.48 8.02
C GLY A 51 8.73 -4.83 8.21
N GLY A 52 8.12 -4.47 9.34
CA GLY A 52 6.71 -4.69 9.61
C GLY A 52 5.80 -3.94 8.64
N TRP A 53 6.10 -2.68 8.36
CA TRP A 53 5.40 -1.88 7.35
C TRP A 53 5.54 -2.48 5.93
N PHE A 54 6.75 -2.84 5.52
CA PHE A 54 6.97 -3.44 4.20
C PHE A 54 6.23 -4.77 4.05
N MET A 55 6.27 -5.62 5.08
CA MET A 55 5.52 -6.87 5.11
C MET A 55 4.01 -6.63 5.03
N PHE A 56 3.49 -5.61 5.70
CA PHE A 56 2.08 -5.24 5.61
C PHE A 56 1.65 -4.91 4.17
N ILE A 57 2.43 -4.08 3.46
CA ILE A 57 2.16 -3.73 2.06
C ILE A 57 2.12 -4.99 1.18
N VAL A 58 3.16 -5.84 1.27
CA VAL A 58 3.25 -7.05 0.44
C VAL A 58 2.11 -8.01 0.76
N LEU A 59 1.82 -8.24 2.04
CA LEU A 59 0.75 -9.15 2.44
C LEU A 59 -0.64 -8.65 2.05
N TRP A 60 -0.85 -7.33 2.03
CA TRP A 60 -2.09 -6.74 1.56
C TRP A 60 -2.35 -7.07 0.09
N GLU A 61 -1.35 -6.86 -0.77
CA GLU A 61 -1.45 -7.16 -2.20
C GLU A 61 -1.51 -8.66 -2.49
N VAL A 62 -0.81 -9.48 -1.70
CA VAL A 62 -0.92 -10.95 -1.78
C VAL A 62 -2.34 -11.40 -1.42
N LYS A 63 -2.94 -10.83 -0.36
CA LYS A 63 -4.32 -11.10 0.02
C LYS A 63 -5.28 -10.76 -1.11
N ASP A 64 -5.13 -9.60 -1.76
CA ASP A 64 -5.97 -9.21 -2.89
C ASP A 64 -5.72 -10.08 -4.14
N GLY A 65 -4.48 -10.51 -4.38
CA GLY A 65 -4.14 -11.45 -5.45
C GLY A 65 -4.66 -12.87 -5.25
N LEU A 66 -4.91 -13.30 -4.01
CA LEU A 66 -5.44 -14.62 -3.68
C LEU A 66 -6.97 -14.66 -3.68
N ARG A 67 -7.63 -13.51 -3.68
CA ARG A 67 -9.08 -13.41 -3.56
C ARG A 67 -9.78 -13.95 -4.81
N PRO A 68 -10.85 -14.78 -4.67
CA PRO A 68 -11.61 -15.27 -5.81
C PRO A 68 -12.32 -14.11 -6.53
N TYR A 69 -12.33 -14.13 -7.87
CA TYR A 69 -13.06 -13.14 -8.65
C TYR A 69 -14.56 -13.34 -8.43
N ASP A 70 -15.24 -12.33 -7.88
CA ASP A 70 -16.65 -12.38 -7.50
C ASP A 70 -17.61 -11.95 -8.62
N GLY A 71 -17.10 -11.74 -9.84
CA GLY A 71 -17.90 -11.28 -10.98
C GLY A 71 -18.10 -9.76 -11.02
N LYS A 72 -17.73 -9.03 -9.96
CA LYS A 72 -18.01 -7.59 -9.80
C LYS A 72 -16.74 -6.76 -9.67
N ASN A 73 -15.71 -7.27 -9.02
CA ASN A 73 -14.45 -6.55 -8.80
C ASN A 73 -13.30 -7.21 -9.57
N ILE A 74 -12.50 -6.42 -10.30
CA ILE A 74 -11.19 -6.90 -10.77
C ILE A 74 -10.26 -6.94 -9.55
N GLU A 75 -10.24 -8.08 -8.87
CA GLU A 75 -9.36 -8.35 -7.72
C GLU A 75 -8.11 -9.09 -8.19
N GLY A 76 -6.95 -8.58 -7.78
CA GLY A 76 -5.64 -9.11 -8.13
C GLY A 76 -4.54 -8.29 -7.45
N PHE A 77 -3.34 -8.85 -7.36
CA PHE A 77 -2.17 -8.13 -6.88
C PHE A 77 -1.92 -6.92 -7.78
N SER A 78 -1.91 -5.73 -7.21
CA SER A 78 -1.65 -4.49 -7.93
C SER A 78 -0.23 -3.99 -7.66
N TRP A 79 0.56 -3.90 -8.72
CA TRP A 79 1.90 -3.32 -8.64
C TRP A 79 1.85 -1.83 -8.35
N LYS A 80 0.82 -1.14 -8.89
CA LYS A 80 0.65 0.29 -8.66
C LYS A 80 0.19 0.61 -7.25
N ASP A 81 -0.63 -0.23 -6.62
CA ASP A 81 -0.99 -0.08 -5.21
C ASP A 81 0.19 -0.34 -4.30
N MET A 82 0.95 -1.40 -4.59
CA MET A 82 2.20 -1.66 -3.88
C MET A 82 3.15 -0.44 -3.97
N LEU A 83 3.35 0.10 -5.18
CA LEU A 83 4.21 1.27 -5.40
C LEU A 83 3.66 2.52 -4.73
N ALA A 84 2.36 2.76 -4.78
CA ALA A 84 1.74 3.90 -4.10
C ALA A 84 1.96 3.81 -2.58
N GLY A 85 1.80 2.62 -2.01
CA GLY A 85 2.12 2.35 -0.60
C GLY A 85 3.59 2.61 -0.27
N LEU A 86 4.51 2.10 -1.08
CA LEU A 86 5.95 2.35 -0.93
C LEU A 86 6.30 3.85 -0.95
N MET A 87 5.70 4.60 -1.88
CA MET A 87 5.88 6.05 -1.97
C MET A 87 5.33 6.77 -0.73
N GLY A 88 4.20 6.30 -0.19
CA GLY A 88 3.65 6.80 1.08
C GLY A 88 4.62 6.61 2.23
N GLY A 89 5.22 5.42 2.37
CA GLY A 89 6.23 5.18 3.38
C GLY A 89 7.50 6.01 3.19
N PHE A 90 8.01 6.17 1.96
CA PHE A 90 9.16 7.04 1.73
C PHE A 90 8.90 8.49 2.15
N ALA A 91 7.70 9.01 1.88
CA ALA A 91 7.29 10.33 2.36
C ALA A 91 7.26 10.38 3.91
N ALA A 92 6.79 9.32 4.58
CA ALA A 92 6.81 9.25 6.04
C ALA A 92 8.23 9.26 6.62
N ILE A 93 9.17 8.55 6.00
CA ILE A 93 10.59 8.54 6.38
C ILE A 93 11.19 9.94 6.29
N ILE A 94 10.93 10.66 5.19
CA ILE A 94 11.43 12.03 4.98
C ILE A 94 10.89 12.96 6.07
N ILE A 95 9.58 12.93 6.33
CA ILE A 95 8.94 13.77 7.36
C ILE A 95 9.47 13.43 8.75
N PHE A 96 9.59 12.14 9.08
CA PHE A 96 10.14 11.72 10.37
C PHE A 96 11.58 12.23 10.56
N ALA A 97 12.43 12.11 9.53
CA ALA A 97 13.80 12.60 9.57
C ALA A 97 13.88 14.13 9.78
N MET A 98 13.01 14.90 9.13
CA MET A 98 12.94 16.35 9.32
C MET A 98 12.59 16.70 10.78
N VAL A 99 11.57 16.05 11.35
CA VAL A 99 11.14 16.28 12.74
C VAL A 99 12.17 15.79 13.76
N ALA A 100 12.89 14.72 13.46
CA ALA A 100 13.92 14.18 14.35
C ALA A 100 15.20 15.02 14.38
N VAL A 101 15.53 15.73 13.29
CA VAL A 101 16.70 16.63 13.22
C VAL A 101 16.49 17.94 13.99
N GLU A 102 15.23 18.34 14.18
CA GLU A 102 14.88 19.56 14.93
C GLU A 102 14.88 19.37 16.47
N LYS A 103 15.13 18.15 16.96
CA LYS A 103 15.19 17.81 18.39
C LYS A 103 16.61 17.50 18.84
#